data_AF-A0A9W7JB69-F1
#
_entry.id   AF-A0A9W7JB69-F1
#
_cell.length_a   1.000
_cell.length_b   1.000
_cell.length_c   1.000
_cell.angle_alpha   90.00
_cell.angle_beta   90.00
_cell.angle_gamma   90.00
#
_symmetry.space_group_name_H-M   'P 1'
#
loop_
_entity.id
_entity.type
_entity.pdbx_description
1 polymer ?
#
loop_
_entity_poly.entity_id
_entity_poly.type
_entity_poly.pdbx_seq_one_letter_code
_entity_poly.pdbx_strand_id
1 'polypeptide(L)'
;MNQLLLYRDKVDSFGTPLAQAAILKTNLAELWINYGCYAPQLQRITIKVLSQPTSSSNCERNWSTFSLIHTKKRNMLKHKKIQKLVYVHYNMRLKLRHMRRKSAQKSEMSEL
;
A
#
# COMPACT_ATOMS: atom_id res chain seq x y z
N MET A 1 -19.00 21.43 2.75
CA MET A 1 -19.35 20.21 3.50
C MET A 1 -18.10 19.69 4.20
N ASN A 2 -18.14 19.53 5.53
CA ASN A 2 -16.98 19.10 6.31
C ASN A 2 -16.86 17.56 6.28
N GLN A 3 -15.88 17.06 5.53
CA GLN A 3 -15.70 15.62 5.31
C GLN A 3 -15.33 14.85 6.59
N LEU A 4 -14.71 15.52 7.56
CA LEU A 4 -14.41 14.91 8.85
C LEU A 4 -15.69 14.66 9.66
N LEU A 5 -16.67 15.57 9.58
CA LEU A 5 -17.97 15.39 10.23
C LEU A 5 -18.76 14.26 9.57
N LEU A 6 -18.76 14.18 8.23
CA LEU A 6 -19.40 13.06 7.51
C LEU A 6 -18.89 11.69 8.00
N TYR A 7 -17.57 11.56 8.17
CA TYR A 7 -16.98 10.33 8.68
C TYR A 7 -17.26 10.10 10.16
N ARG A 8 -17.06 11.13 11.01
CA ARG A 8 -17.24 11.05 12.46
C ARG A 8 -18.68 10.70 12.83
N ASP A 9 -19.63 11.37 12.21
CA ASP A 9 -21.06 11.24 12.48
C ASP A 9 -21.65 10.05 11.69
N LYS A 10 -20.80 9.28 10.98
CA LYS A 10 -21.16 8.10 10.19
C LYS A 10 -22.31 8.38 9.23
N VAL A 11 -22.25 9.52 8.55
CA VAL A 11 -23.27 9.95 7.60
C VAL A 11 -23.08 9.21 6.27
N ASP A 12 -24.17 9.02 5.53
CA ASP A 12 -24.21 8.37 4.22
C ASP A 12 -23.55 6.96 4.21
N SER A 13 -22.65 6.72 3.26
CA SER A 13 -21.98 5.44 3.03
C SER A 13 -21.27 4.90 4.28
N PHE A 14 -20.76 5.78 5.14
CA PHE A 14 -20.03 5.40 6.34
C PHE A 14 -20.93 4.75 7.39
N GLY A 15 -22.20 5.14 7.48
CA GLY A 15 -23.16 4.62 8.46
C GLY A 15 -23.85 3.32 8.06
N THR A 16 -23.71 2.89 6.80
CA THR A 16 -24.40 1.69 6.31
C THR A 16 -23.99 0.45 7.11
N PRO A 17 -24.93 -0.49 7.38
CA PRO A 17 -24.60 -1.73 8.09
C PRO A 17 -23.46 -2.51 7.43
N LEU A 18 -23.38 -2.45 6.11
CA LEU A 18 -22.30 -3.05 5.32
C LEU A 18 -20.95 -2.39 5.59
N ALA A 19 -20.88 -1.05 5.59
CA ALA A 19 -19.65 -0.34 5.92
C ALA A 19 -19.21 -0.62 7.36
N GLN A 20 -20.14 -0.61 8.32
CA GLN A 20 -19.84 -0.89 9.73
C GLN A 20 -19.34 -2.33 9.93
N ALA A 21 -19.95 -3.30 9.27
CA ALA A 21 -19.50 -4.70 9.32
C ALA A 21 -18.12 -4.89 8.64
N ALA A 22 -17.81 -4.10 7.62
CA ALA A 22 -16.54 -4.18 6.89
C ALA A 22 -15.35 -3.65 7.70
N ILE A 23 -15.54 -2.69 8.63
CA ILE A 23 -14.46 -2.08 9.42
C ILE A 23 -13.56 -3.12 10.10
N LEU A 24 -14.15 -4.21 10.60
CA LEU A 24 -13.44 -5.26 11.31
C LEU A 24 -13.03 -6.44 10.41
N LYS A 25 -13.54 -6.51 9.18
CA LYS A 25 -13.40 -7.67 8.29
C LYS A 25 -12.47 -7.43 7.11
N THR A 26 -12.32 -6.19 6.66
CA THR A 26 -11.54 -5.87 5.45
C THR A 26 -10.36 -4.96 5.76
N ASN A 27 -9.45 -4.85 4.79
CA ASN A 27 -8.38 -3.87 4.88
C ASN A 27 -8.98 -2.45 4.91
N LEU A 28 -8.54 -1.63 5.87
CA LEU A 28 -9.01 -0.25 6.02
C LEU A 28 -8.88 0.56 4.73
N ALA A 29 -7.82 0.38 3.94
CA ALA A 29 -7.66 1.09 2.67
C ALA A 29 -8.74 0.68 1.65
N GLU A 30 -9.10 -0.61 1.59
CA GLU A 30 -10.19 -1.11 0.74
C GLU A 30 -11.56 -0.59 1.20
N LEU A 31 -11.79 -0.51 2.51
CA LEU A 31 -13.00 0.11 3.05
C LEU A 31 -13.13 1.57 2.59
N TRP A 32 -12.04 2.34 2.66
CA TRP A 32 -12.04 3.72 2.17
C TRP A 32 -12.24 3.81 0.66
N ILE A 33 -11.75 2.84 -0.13
CA ILE A 33 -12.03 2.78 -1.57
C ILE A 33 -13.51 2.55 -1.83
N ASN A 34 -14.14 1.60 -1.12
CA ASN A 34 -15.51 1.19 -1.37
C ASN A 34 -16.57 2.16 -0.81
N TYR A 35 -16.30 2.78 0.34
CA TYR A 35 -17.29 3.60 1.06
C TYR A 35 -16.88 5.07 1.22
N GLY A 36 -15.69 5.48 0.77
CA GLY A 36 -15.18 6.84 0.96
C GLY A 36 -15.69 7.90 -0.05
N CYS A 37 -16.62 7.55 -0.94
CA CYS A 37 -17.03 8.40 -2.06
C CYS A 37 -17.64 9.75 -1.65
N TYR A 38 -18.31 9.82 -0.49
CA TYR A 38 -18.89 11.06 0.05
C TYR A 38 -17.85 11.98 0.71
N ALA A 39 -16.61 11.52 0.89
CA ALA A 39 -15.52 12.28 1.47
C ALA A 39 -14.25 12.19 0.62
N PRO A 40 -14.25 12.68 -0.64
CA PRO A 40 -13.19 12.39 -1.61
C PRO A 40 -11.80 12.94 -1.23
N GLN A 41 -11.71 14.04 -0.48
CA GLN A 41 -10.43 14.59 -0.05
C GLN A 41 -9.85 13.77 1.10
N LEU A 42 -10.69 13.43 2.08
CA LEU A 42 -10.37 12.57 3.20
C LEU A 42 -10.01 11.15 2.72
N GLN A 43 -10.81 10.57 1.83
CA GLN A 43 -10.54 9.29 1.17
C GLN A 43 -9.14 9.25 0.55
N ARG A 44 -8.77 10.28 -0.23
CA ARG A 44 -7.45 10.35 -0.87
C ARG A 44 -6.30 10.38 0.14
N ILE A 45 -6.46 11.11 1.25
CA ILE A 45 -5.44 11.18 2.31
C ILE A 45 -5.38 9.85 3.05
N THR A 46 -6.52 9.31 3.47
CA THR A 46 -6.58 8.09 4.26
C THR A 46 -6.03 6.90 3.49
N ILE A 47 -6.36 6.75 2.20
CA ILE A 47 -5.77 5.70 1.35
C ILE A 47 -4.24 5.82 1.31
N LYS A 48 -3.69 7.04 1.15
CA LYS A 48 -2.24 7.24 1.14
C LYS A 48 -1.60 6.85 2.48
N VAL A 49 -2.16 7.31 3.59
CA VAL A 49 -1.64 7.02 4.94
C VAL A 49 -1.71 5.53 5.23
N LEU A 50 -2.84 4.89 4.96
CA LEU A 50 -3.02 3.45 5.19
C LEU A 50 -2.19 2.57 4.24
N SER A 51 -1.83 3.08 3.05
CA SER A 51 -0.95 2.39 2.11
C SER A 51 0.52 2.55 2.47
N GLN A 52 0.88 3.40 3.44
CA GLN A 52 2.27 3.57 3.87
C GLN A 52 2.70 2.42 4.78
N PRO A 53 3.90 1.86 4.57
CA PRO A 53 4.46 0.89 5.51
C PRO A 53 4.70 1.55 6.87
N THR A 54 4.29 0.89 7.95
CA THR A 54 4.50 1.37 9.33
C THR A 54 5.88 1.02 9.90
N SER A 55 6.70 0.26 9.16
CA SER A 55 8.03 -0.17 9.63
C SER A 55 9.19 0.42 8.83
N SER A 56 10.25 0.80 9.54
CA SER A 56 11.53 1.22 8.95
C SER A 56 12.19 0.10 8.12
N SER A 57 11.88 -1.16 8.42
CA SER A 57 12.42 -2.34 7.72
C SER A 57 12.26 -2.29 6.19
N ASN A 58 11.20 -1.65 5.70
CA ASN A 58 10.98 -1.47 4.27
C ASN A 58 11.96 -0.44 3.68
N CYS A 59 12.20 0.64 4.41
CA CYS A 59 13.19 1.66 4.06
C CYS A 59 14.60 1.11 4.12
N GLU A 60 14.94 0.36 5.18
CA GLU A 60 16.24 -0.31 5.33
C GLU A 60 16.55 -1.23 4.15
N ARG A 61 15.57 -2.04 3.69
CA ARG A 61 15.75 -2.87 2.48
C ARG A 61 15.97 -2.06 1.20
N ASN A 62 15.40 -0.86 1.09
CA ASN A 62 15.69 0.05 -0.01
C ASN A 62 17.10 0.62 0.09
N TRP A 63 17.54 1.00 1.28
CA TRP A 63 18.90 1.46 1.54
C TRP A 63 19.95 0.37 1.29
N SER A 64 19.71 -0.89 1.66
CA SER A 64 20.60 -2.00 1.31
C SER A 64 20.71 -2.20 -0.20
N THR A 65 19.60 -2.02 -0.93
CA THR A 65 19.60 -2.08 -2.42
C THR A 65 20.40 -0.93 -3.01
N PHE A 66 20.25 0.27 -2.46
CA PHE A 66 21.02 1.44 -2.85
C PHE A 66 22.52 1.18 -2.66
N SER A 67 22.92 0.67 -1.49
CA SER A 67 24.30 0.28 -1.18
C SER A 67 24.86 -0.77 -2.15
N LEU A 68 24.07 -1.79 -2.51
CA LEU A 68 24.46 -2.81 -3.49
C LEU A 68 24.72 -2.22 -4.88
N ILE A 69 23.84 -1.32 -5.34
CA ILE A 69 23.95 -0.67 -6.66
C ILE A 69 25.10 0.34 -6.68
N HIS A 70 25.40 0.99 -5.54
CA HIS A 70 26.49 1.95 -5.35
C HIS A 70 27.87 1.33 -5.06
N THR A 71 28.05 0.02 -5.21
CA THR A 71 29.36 -0.62 -5.04
C THR A 71 30.45 0.06 -5.90
N LYS A 72 31.71 0.08 -5.42
CA LYS A 72 32.84 0.80 -6.07
C LYS A 72 32.98 0.50 -7.58
N LYS A 73 32.64 -0.71 -8.02
CA LYS A 73 32.64 -1.14 -9.44
C LYS A 73 31.54 -0.47 -10.31
N ARG A 74 30.46 0.05 -9.71
CA ARG A 74 29.32 0.74 -10.35
C ARG A 74 29.24 2.23 -10.02
N ASN A 75 30.29 2.79 -9.40
CA ASN A 75 30.32 4.14 -8.83
C ASN A 75 30.26 5.29 -9.86
N MET A 76 30.26 4.98 -11.17
CA MET A 76 30.07 5.98 -12.23
C MET A 76 28.59 6.25 -12.57
N LEU A 77 27.65 5.59 -11.91
CA LEU A 77 26.22 5.84 -12.13
C LEU A 77 25.79 7.16 -11.50
N LYS A 78 25.23 8.07 -12.31
CA LYS A 78 24.63 9.31 -11.79
C LYS A 78 23.47 8.99 -10.84
N HIS A 79 23.29 9.81 -9.80
CA HIS A 79 22.24 9.63 -8.77
C HIS A 79 20.83 9.38 -9.36
N LYS A 80 20.43 10.14 -10.40
CA LYS A 80 19.15 9.95 -11.11
C LYS A 80 18.97 8.54 -11.68
N LYS A 81 20.04 7.93 -12.20
CA LYS A 81 20.01 6.57 -12.75
C LYS A 81 19.88 5.52 -11.65
N ILE A 82 20.51 5.76 -10.50
CA ILE A 82 20.46 4.87 -9.34
C ILE A 82 19.07 4.87 -8.72
N GLN A 83 18.45 6.04 -8.55
CA GLN A 83 17.06 6.14 -8.07
C GLN A 83 16.10 5.33 -8.96
N LYS A 84 16.25 5.43 -10.29
CA LYS A 84 15.46 4.62 -11.23
C LYS A 84 15.73 3.13 -11.08
N LEU A 85 16.99 2.72 -10.93
CA LEU A 85 17.35 1.29 -10.74
C LEU A 85 16.79 0.73 -9.43
N VAL A 86 16.90 1.47 -8.33
CA VAL A 86 16.33 1.08 -7.03
C VAL A 86 14.81 0.98 -7.14
N TYR A 87 14.16 1.96 -7.77
CA TYR A 87 12.72 1.95 -8.00
C TYR A 87 12.27 0.71 -8.79
N VAL A 88 12.92 0.43 -9.92
CA VAL A 88 12.59 -0.75 -10.75
C VAL A 88 12.83 -2.04 -9.99
N HIS A 89 13.99 -2.19 -9.34
CA HIS A 89 14.33 -3.39 -8.57
C HIS A 89 13.33 -3.64 -7.42
N TYR A 90 12.99 -2.60 -6.65
CA TYR A 90 12.04 -2.70 -5.55
C TYR A 90 10.65 -3.09 -6.04
N ASN A 91 10.14 -2.44 -7.10
CA ASN A 91 8.83 -2.74 -7.66
C ASN A 91 8.75 -4.13 -8.30
N MET A 92 9.79 -4.58 -9.01
CA MET A 92 9.86 -5.95 -9.52
C MET A 92 9.79 -6.97 -8.38
N ARG A 93 10.55 -6.74 -7.30
CA ARG A 93 10.53 -7.61 -6.12
C ARG A 93 9.16 -7.64 -5.44
N LEU A 94 8.48 -6.50 -5.35
CA LEU A 94 7.11 -6.43 -4.83
C LEU A 94 6.13 -7.22 -5.71
N LYS A 95 6.20 -7.06 -7.03
CA LYS A 95 5.38 -7.84 -7.97
C LYS A 95 5.58 -9.35 -7.79
N LEU A 96 6.83 -9.80 -7.72
CA LEU A 96 7.14 -11.22 -7.49
C LEU A 96 6.58 -11.74 -6.17
N ARG A 97 6.68 -10.97 -5.08
CA ARG A 97 6.09 -11.33 -3.78
C ARG A 97 4.56 -11.42 -3.86
N HIS A 98 3.90 -10.49 -4.52
CA HIS A 98 2.46 -10.51 -4.71
C HIS A 98 2.02 -11.75 -5.51
N MET A 99 2.71 -12.06 -6.61
CA MET A 99 2.44 -13.26 -7.41
C MET A 99 2.58 -14.55 -6.58
N ARG A 100 3.63 -14.68 -5.76
CA ARG A 100 3.83 -15.85 -4.89
C ARG A 100 2.75 -16.00 -3.83
N ARG A 101 2.28 -14.90 -3.23
CA ARG A 101 1.15 -14.95 -2.28
C ARG A 101 -0.13 -15.39 -2.97
N LYS A 102 -0.40 -14.86 -4.17
CA LYS A 102 -1.57 -15.24 -4.96
C LYS A 102 -1.55 -16.71 -5.36
N SER A 103 -0.39 -17.27 -5.70
CA SER A 103 -0.26 -18.71 -5.99
C SER A 103 -0.47 -19.57 -4.74
N ALA A 104 0.05 -19.14 -3.58
CA ALA A 104 -0.13 -19.87 -2.31
C ALA A 104 -1.60 -19.87 -1.85
N GLN A 105 -2.29 -18.73 -1.95
CA GLN A 105 -3.73 -18.65 -1.66
C GLN A 105 -4.56 -19.52 -2.61
N LYS A 106 -4.12 -19.67 -3.87
CA LYS A 106 -4.82 -20.51 -4.85
C LYS A 106 -4.63 -22.00 -4.56
N SER A 107 -3.46 -22.44 -4.09
CA SER A 107 -3.24 -23.83 -3.67
C SER A 107 -4.02 -24.18 -2.41
N GLU A 108 -4.03 -23.30 -1.41
CA GLU A 108 -4.80 -23.50 -0.17
C GLU A 108 -6.32 -23.58 -0.42
N MET A 109 -6.84 -22.79 -1.36
CA MET A 109 -8.25 -22.84 -1.76
C MET A 109 -8.62 -24.03 -2.67
N SER A 110 -7.65 -24.74 -3.24
CA SER A 110 -7.90 -25.96 -4.04
C SER A 110 -7.80 -27.25 -3.23
N GLU A 111 -7.26 -27.16 -2.01
CA GLU A 111 -7.17 -28.27 -1.04
C GLU A 111 -8.37 -28.30 -0.08
N LEU A 112 -9.27 -27.29 -0.17
CA LEU A 112 -10.59 -27.21 0.46
C LEU A 112 -11.68 -27.60 -0.53
#